data_AF-A0A377XP88-F1
#
_entry.id   AF-A0A377XP88-F1
#
_cell.length_a   1.000
_cell.length_b   1.000
_cell.length_c   1.000
_cell.angle_alpha   90.00
_cell.angle_beta   90.00
_cell.angle_gamma   90.00
#
_symmetry.space_group_name_H-M   'P 1'
#
loop_
_entity.id
_entity.type
_entity.pdbx_description
1 polymer ?
#
loop_
_entity_poly.entity_id
_entity_poly.type
_entity_poly.pdbx_seq_one_letter_code
_entity_poly.pdbx_strand_id
1 'polypeptide(L)'
;MSTNALKAAATGNQVAQHSDKPTTLAGLLADPKIKAQMALALPKHMTADRLARIATTEIRKIPKLAACDQASFLGAIMQCAQLGLEPGGALGHAYLIPFDKRQKVNGRWETVSTEAQLIIGYRGMIDLARRSGQILSISARTVHANDKFSYSYGLEETLEHSPCETGDRGELTHVYAVARLKDGGVQFEVMSRADVEKVRA
;
A
#
# COMPACT_ATOMS: atom_id res chain seq x y z
N MET A 1 -47.56 9.25 36.24
CA MET A 1 -47.17 10.06 35.06
C MET A 1 -47.05 11.50 35.49
N SER A 2 -45.84 12.07 35.55
CA SER A 2 -45.64 13.42 36.07
C SER A 2 -46.13 14.46 35.06
N THR A 3 -46.62 15.59 35.55
CA THR A 3 -47.12 16.73 34.76
C THR A 3 -46.09 17.29 33.78
N ASN A 4 -44.80 17.04 34.03
CA ASN A 4 -43.69 17.40 33.13
C ASN A 4 -43.63 16.53 31.86
N ALA A 5 -44.04 15.27 31.93
CA ALA A 5 -44.05 14.38 30.76
C ALA A 5 -45.15 14.76 29.74
N LEU A 6 -46.27 15.29 30.22
CA LEU A 6 -47.37 15.79 29.38
C LEU A 6 -47.04 17.13 28.69
N LYS A 7 -46.26 18.01 29.34
CA LYS A 7 -45.81 19.27 28.72
C LYS A 7 -44.81 19.05 27.58
N ALA A 8 -43.95 18.04 27.66
CA ALA A 8 -42.97 17.74 26.62
C ALA A 8 -43.61 17.17 25.34
N ALA A 9 -44.75 16.47 25.46
CA ALA A 9 -45.47 15.93 24.30
C ALA A 9 -46.26 17.02 23.52
N ALA A 10 -46.61 18.13 24.17
CA ALA A 10 -47.43 19.20 23.59
C ALA A 10 -46.64 20.28 22.83
N THR A 11 -45.31 20.37 23.01
CA THR A 11 -44.47 21.44 22.44
C THR A 11 -43.73 21.06 21.17
N GLY A 12 -43.98 19.88 20.58
CA GLY A 12 -43.49 19.55 19.24
C GLY A 12 -41.97 19.48 19.07
N ASN A 13 -41.17 19.64 20.13
CA ASN A 13 -39.73 19.42 20.10
C ASN A 13 -39.44 17.91 20.15
N GLN A 14 -39.72 17.24 19.03
CA GLN A 14 -39.02 16.00 18.73
C GLN A 14 -37.55 16.38 18.55
N VAL A 15 -36.74 16.04 19.55
CA VAL A 15 -35.29 16.06 19.43
C VAL A 15 -34.97 15.09 18.31
N ALA A 16 -34.71 15.61 17.11
CA ALA A 16 -34.32 14.80 15.98
C ALA A 16 -33.08 13.99 16.38
N GLN A 17 -33.24 12.68 16.53
CA GLN A 17 -32.10 11.78 16.64
C GLN A 17 -31.39 11.84 15.29
N HIS A 18 -30.41 12.74 15.17
CA HIS A 18 -29.42 12.63 14.11
C HIS A 18 -28.73 11.27 14.29
N SER A 19 -29.03 10.32 13.40
CA SER A 19 -28.19 9.14 13.29
C SER A 19 -26.84 9.63 12.80
N ASP A 20 -25.85 9.70 13.68
CA ASP A 20 -24.44 10.02 13.40
C ASP A 20 -23.80 8.91 12.54
N LYS A 21 -24.35 8.64 11.36
CA LYS A 21 -23.67 7.83 10.35
C LYS A 21 -22.66 8.75 9.66
N PRO A 22 -21.35 8.44 9.68
CA PRO A 22 -20.38 9.30 9.04
C PRO A 22 -20.64 9.37 7.53
N THR A 23 -20.96 10.57 7.02
CA THR A 23 -21.28 10.77 5.60
C THR A 23 -20.05 10.84 4.70
N THR A 24 -18.86 10.94 5.28
CA THR A 24 -17.59 11.11 4.55
C THR A 24 -16.58 10.03 4.94
N LEU A 25 -15.64 9.71 4.04
CA LEU A 25 -14.57 8.75 4.33
C LEU A 25 -13.72 9.15 5.55
N ALA A 26 -13.45 10.45 5.71
CA ALA A 26 -12.76 10.96 6.90
C ALA A 26 -13.58 10.75 8.18
N GLY A 27 -14.90 10.89 8.10
CA GLY A 27 -15.80 10.56 9.20
C GLY A 27 -15.79 9.07 9.54
N LEU A 28 -15.77 8.19 8.52
CA LEU A 28 -15.68 6.73 8.74
C LEU A 28 -14.37 6.35 9.46
N LEU A 29 -13.25 6.97 9.09
CA LEU A 29 -11.97 6.76 9.78
C LEU A 29 -11.97 7.28 11.23
N ALA A 30 -12.84 8.24 11.54
CA ALA A 30 -13.02 8.75 12.90
C ALA A 30 -13.94 7.86 13.76
N ASP A 31 -14.76 7.00 13.15
CA ASP A 31 -15.73 6.14 13.83
C ASP A 31 -15.02 5.17 14.80
N PRO A 32 -15.38 5.18 16.10
CA PRO A 32 -14.80 4.29 17.10
C PRO A 32 -14.90 2.79 16.76
N LYS A 33 -15.98 2.35 16.10
CA LYS A 33 -16.17 0.95 15.70
C LYS A 33 -15.18 0.56 14.61
N ILE A 34 -14.98 1.43 13.62
CA ILE A 34 -13.99 1.22 12.55
C ILE A 34 -12.59 1.19 13.13
N LYS A 35 -12.26 2.11 14.04
CA LYS A 35 -10.97 2.12 14.74
C LYS A 35 -10.73 0.86 15.56
N ALA A 36 -11.75 0.36 16.26
CA ALA A 36 -11.66 -0.88 17.01
C ALA A 36 -11.37 -2.07 16.08
N GLN A 37 -12.03 -2.16 14.92
CA GLN A 37 -11.76 -3.20 13.93
C GLN A 37 -10.35 -3.11 13.33
N MET A 38 -9.89 -1.89 13.00
CA MET A 38 -8.51 -1.69 12.55
C MET A 38 -7.51 -2.14 13.62
N ALA A 39 -7.75 -1.79 14.90
CA ALA A 39 -6.86 -2.14 16.01
C ALA A 39 -6.66 -3.65 16.17
N LEU A 40 -7.68 -4.47 15.87
CA LEU A 40 -7.57 -5.93 15.90
C LEU A 40 -6.63 -6.49 14.82
N ALA A 41 -6.49 -5.79 13.69
CA ALA A 41 -5.64 -6.20 12.58
C ALA A 41 -4.22 -5.60 12.63
N LEU A 42 -4.01 -4.58 13.48
CA LEU A 42 -2.76 -3.83 13.51
C LEU A 42 -1.64 -4.57 14.27
N PRO A 43 -0.40 -4.56 13.74
CA PRO A 43 0.76 -4.95 14.53
C PRO A 43 0.95 -4.04 15.75
N LYS A 44 1.54 -4.61 16.82
CA LYS A 44 1.73 -3.93 18.13
C LYS A 44 2.46 -2.57 18.07
N HIS A 45 3.22 -2.30 17.02
CA HIS A 45 4.00 -1.06 16.85
C HIS A 45 3.20 0.06 16.15
N MET A 46 1.93 -0.17 15.80
CA MET A 46 1.09 0.80 15.10
C MET A 46 -0.28 0.96 15.78
N THR A 47 -0.88 2.14 15.69
CA THR A 47 -2.18 2.45 16.29
C THR A 47 -3.22 2.82 15.24
N ALA A 48 -4.49 2.51 15.53
CA ALA A 48 -5.62 2.82 14.66
C ALA A 48 -5.74 4.33 14.40
N ASP A 49 -5.51 5.16 15.41
CA ASP A 49 -5.54 6.63 15.27
C ASP A 49 -4.42 7.18 14.38
N ARG A 50 -3.23 6.56 14.42
CA ARG A 50 -2.13 6.95 13.52
C ARG A 50 -2.50 6.61 12.08
N LEU A 51 -2.97 5.38 11.81
CA LEU A 51 -3.37 4.96 10.48
C LEU A 51 -4.53 5.82 9.93
N ALA A 52 -5.55 6.09 10.74
CA ALA A 52 -6.68 6.95 10.38
C ALA A 52 -6.25 8.39 10.01
N ARG A 53 -5.33 8.98 10.77
CA ARG A 53 -4.80 10.33 10.48
C ARG A 53 -4.01 10.37 9.17
N ILE A 54 -3.20 9.35 8.92
CA ILE A 54 -2.42 9.22 7.68
C ILE A 54 -3.39 9.07 6.49
N ALA A 55 -4.35 8.14 6.56
CA ALA A 55 -5.35 7.95 5.52
C ALA A 55 -6.17 9.22 5.23
N THR A 56 -6.56 9.96 6.27
CA THR A 56 -7.23 11.26 6.13
C THR A 56 -6.34 12.29 5.41
N THR A 57 -5.04 12.25 5.65
CA THR A 57 -4.07 13.11 4.96
C THR A 57 -3.95 12.73 3.49
N GLU A 58 -3.94 11.44 3.15
CA GLU A 58 -3.90 10.99 1.76
C GLU A 58 -5.18 11.36 0.98
N ILE A 59 -6.36 11.33 1.61
CA ILE A 59 -7.60 11.87 1.02
C ILE A 59 -7.43 13.34 0.61
N ARG A 60 -6.75 14.16 1.44
CA ARG A 60 -6.51 15.58 1.13
C ARG A 60 -5.50 15.76 0.00
N LYS A 61 -4.46 14.93 -0.06
CA LYS A 61 -3.45 14.97 -1.12
C LYS A 61 -3.98 14.48 -2.46
N ILE A 62 -4.88 13.49 -2.44
CA ILE A 62 -5.49 12.89 -3.63
C ILE A 62 -7.01 13.07 -3.49
N PRO A 63 -7.57 14.25 -3.84
CA PRO A 63 -8.99 14.55 -3.63
C PRO A 63 -9.95 13.53 -4.26
N LYS A 64 -9.54 12.85 -5.34
CA LYS A 64 -10.32 11.79 -5.99
C LYS A 64 -10.60 10.60 -5.07
N LEU A 65 -9.77 10.35 -4.05
CA LEU A 65 -10.06 9.34 -3.02
C LEU A 65 -11.35 9.64 -2.26
N ALA A 66 -11.73 10.91 -2.08
CA ALA A 66 -12.97 11.27 -1.41
C ALA A 66 -14.23 10.81 -2.18
N ALA A 67 -14.10 10.56 -3.49
CA ALA A 67 -15.17 10.06 -4.35
C ALA A 67 -15.16 8.53 -4.49
N CYS A 68 -14.22 7.84 -3.84
CA CYS A 68 -14.19 6.38 -3.87
C CYS A 68 -15.36 5.78 -3.09
N ASP A 69 -15.80 4.61 -3.54
CA ASP A 69 -16.72 3.77 -2.80
C ASP A 69 -16.19 3.48 -1.38
N GLN A 70 -17.08 3.60 -0.38
CA GLN A 70 -16.72 3.51 1.03
C GLN A 70 -16.18 2.13 1.40
N ALA A 71 -16.75 1.06 0.82
CA ALA A 71 -16.34 -0.30 1.11
C ALA A 71 -14.94 -0.59 0.52
N SER A 72 -14.69 -0.16 -0.72
CA SER A 72 -13.35 -0.27 -1.34
C SER A 72 -12.28 0.47 -0.53
N PHE A 73 -12.57 1.69 -0.07
CA PHE A 73 -11.65 2.48 0.72
C PHE A 73 -11.35 1.85 2.08
N LEU A 74 -12.38 1.46 2.82
CA LEU A 74 -12.18 0.77 4.10
C LEU A 74 -11.45 -0.56 3.92
N GLY A 75 -11.76 -1.30 2.84
CA GLY A 75 -11.04 -2.53 2.49
C GLY A 75 -9.54 -2.29 2.28
N ALA A 76 -9.16 -1.26 1.54
CA ALA A 76 -7.76 -0.89 1.33
C ALA A 76 -7.06 -0.48 2.64
N ILE A 77 -7.74 0.28 3.51
CA ILE A 77 -7.20 0.66 4.83
C ILE A 77 -7.04 -0.56 5.75
N MET A 78 -7.97 -1.50 5.73
CA MET A 78 -7.85 -2.75 6.49
C MET A 78 -6.67 -3.59 6.02
N GLN A 79 -6.39 -3.64 4.71
CA GLN A 79 -5.18 -4.31 4.20
C GLN A 79 -3.90 -3.61 4.68
N CYS A 80 -3.86 -2.28 4.69
CA CYS A 80 -2.76 -1.52 5.31
C CYS A 80 -2.56 -1.90 6.78
N ALA A 81 -3.66 -2.00 7.54
CA ALA A 81 -3.63 -2.41 8.93
C ALA A 81 -3.03 -3.80 9.12
N GLN A 82 -3.53 -4.79 8.37
CA GLN A 82 -3.07 -6.19 8.41
C GLN A 82 -1.58 -6.33 8.07
N LEU A 83 -1.10 -5.60 7.07
CA LEU A 83 0.30 -5.61 6.65
C LEU A 83 1.20 -4.72 7.53
N GLY A 84 0.60 -3.92 8.43
CA GLY A 84 1.32 -2.89 9.17
C GLY A 84 2.06 -1.91 8.25
N LEU A 85 1.47 -1.56 7.12
CA LEU A 85 2.03 -0.62 6.16
C LEU A 85 1.27 0.70 6.22
N GLU A 86 2.00 1.80 6.25
CA GLU A 86 1.40 3.13 6.22
C GLU A 86 1.14 3.55 4.77
N PRO A 87 -0.12 3.91 4.41
CA PRO A 87 -0.41 4.44 3.10
C PRO A 87 0.15 5.86 2.96
N GLY A 88 0.82 6.13 1.86
CA GLY A 88 1.28 7.47 1.49
C GLY A 88 2.71 7.51 0.95
N GLY A 89 2.96 8.48 0.08
CA GLY A 89 4.23 8.57 -0.65
C GLY A 89 5.46 8.88 0.20
N ALA A 90 5.31 9.35 1.44
CA ALA A 90 6.44 9.79 2.28
C ALA A 90 7.39 8.64 2.64
N LEU A 91 6.85 7.49 3.04
CA LEU A 91 7.65 6.29 3.33
C LEU A 91 7.80 5.39 2.09
N GLY A 92 6.89 5.52 1.10
CA GLY A 92 6.86 4.67 -0.08
C GLY A 92 6.48 3.22 0.23
N HIS A 93 5.81 2.98 1.35
CA HIS A 93 5.39 1.66 1.82
C HIS A 93 4.19 1.13 1.05
N ALA A 94 3.17 1.98 0.90
CA ALA A 94 1.90 1.65 0.30
C ALA A 94 1.26 2.91 -0.28
N TYR A 95 0.39 2.75 -1.26
CA TYR A 95 -0.33 3.85 -1.92
C TYR A 95 -1.81 3.50 -1.99
N LEU A 96 -2.67 4.49 -1.71
CA LEU A 96 -4.10 4.40 -1.96
C LEU A 96 -4.39 5.09 -3.28
N ILE A 97 -4.76 4.32 -4.29
CA ILE A 97 -4.95 4.81 -5.65
C ILE A 97 -6.42 4.64 -6.05
N PRO A 98 -7.11 5.70 -6.50
CA PRO A 98 -8.47 5.61 -7.04
C PRO A 98 -8.46 5.06 -8.47
N PHE A 99 -9.22 4.00 -8.71
CA PHE A 99 -9.45 3.41 -10.03
C PHE A 99 -10.90 3.59 -10.47
N ASP A 100 -11.11 4.16 -11.65
CA ASP A 100 -12.44 4.29 -12.22
C ASP A 100 -12.86 2.98 -12.88
N LYS A 101 -13.97 2.43 -12.42
CA LYS A 101 -14.66 1.34 -13.11
C LYS A 101 -15.55 1.96 -14.17
N ARG A 102 -15.22 1.69 -15.44
CA ARG A 102 -15.99 2.18 -16.58
C ARG A 102 -16.85 1.08 -17.16
N GLN A 103 -18.09 1.40 -17.51
CA GLN A 103 -19.00 0.50 -18.20
C GLN A 103 -19.70 1.25 -19.34
N LYS A 104 -20.14 0.49 -20.34
CA LYS A 104 -20.87 1.05 -21.49
C LYS A 104 -22.36 1.14 -21.12
N VAL A 105 -22.84 2.35 -20.83
CA VAL A 105 -24.24 2.65 -20.54
C VAL A 105 -24.82 3.38 -21.74
N ASN A 106 -25.91 2.87 -22.33
CA ASN A 106 -26.56 3.47 -23.51
C ASN A 106 -25.60 3.80 -24.66
N GLY A 107 -24.61 2.94 -24.90
CA GLY A 107 -23.62 3.12 -25.96
C GLY A 107 -22.42 3.99 -25.60
N ARG A 108 -22.37 4.62 -24.42
CA ARG A 108 -21.30 5.53 -23.99
C ARG A 108 -20.54 4.97 -22.78
N TRP A 109 -19.23 5.22 -22.73
CA TRP A 109 -18.39 4.81 -21.59
C TRP A 109 -18.55 5.78 -20.43
N GLU A 110 -19.20 5.33 -19.37
CA GLU A 110 -19.44 6.10 -18.16
C GLU A 110 -18.70 5.47 -16.97
N THR A 111 -18.21 6.30 -16.06
CA THR A 111 -17.66 5.82 -14.78
C THR A 111 -18.84 5.45 -13.88
N VAL A 112 -18.96 4.17 -13.54
CA VAL A 112 -20.06 3.64 -12.71
C VAL A 112 -19.68 3.58 -11.23
N SER A 113 -18.39 3.46 -10.94
CA SER A 113 -17.84 3.56 -9.58
C SER A 113 -16.38 4.00 -9.66
N THR A 114 -15.90 4.61 -8.59
CA THR A 114 -14.48 4.83 -8.35
C THR A 114 -14.11 3.99 -7.14
N GLU A 115 -13.13 3.11 -7.25
CA GLU A 115 -12.73 2.18 -6.19
C GLU A 115 -11.33 2.56 -5.70
N ALA A 116 -11.14 2.63 -4.39
CA ALA A 116 -9.82 2.78 -3.80
C ALA A 116 -9.12 1.42 -3.74
N GLN A 117 -7.89 1.35 -4.23
CA GLN A 117 -7.06 0.15 -4.16
C GLN A 117 -5.77 0.44 -3.41
N LEU A 118 -5.31 -0.55 -2.64
CA LEU A 118 -4.00 -0.56 -2.04
C LEU A 118 -2.98 -1.09 -3.06
N ILE A 119 -1.95 -0.30 -3.33
CA ILE A 119 -0.76 -0.74 -4.07
C ILE A 119 0.43 -0.73 -3.11
N ILE A 120 1.05 -1.88 -2.90
CA ILE A 120 2.23 -1.99 -2.04
C ILE A 120 3.44 -1.44 -2.81
N GLY A 121 4.12 -0.46 -2.21
CA GLY A 121 5.36 0.08 -2.75
C GLY A 121 6.55 -0.84 -2.49
N TYR A 122 7.60 -0.71 -3.30
CA TYR A 122 8.79 -1.56 -3.18
C TYR A 122 9.44 -1.49 -1.79
N ARG A 123 9.45 -0.31 -1.13
CA ARG A 123 9.96 -0.17 0.24
C ARG A 123 9.11 -0.94 1.25
N GLY A 124 7.80 -0.94 1.05
CA GLY A 124 6.87 -1.75 1.86
C GLY A 124 7.08 -3.24 1.64
N MET A 125 7.35 -3.68 0.41
CA MET A 125 7.70 -5.08 0.12
C MET A 125 9.02 -5.47 0.80
N ILE A 126 10.06 -4.63 0.74
CA ILE A 126 11.34 -4.88 1.43
C ILE A 126 11.13 -4.94 2.95
N ASP A 127 10.35 -4.04 3.51
CA ASP A 127 10.03 -4.01 4.93
C ASP A 127 9.27 -5.26 5.37
N LEU A 128 8.25 -5.68 4.62
CA LEU A 128 7.53 -6.94 4.85
C LEU A 128 8.47 -8.15 4.76
N ALA A 129 9.32 -8.21 3.74
CA ALA A 129 10.29 -9.29 3.57
C ALA A 129 11.25 -9.36 4.76
N ARG A 130 11.75 -8.23 5.26
CA ARG A 130 12.60 -8.19 6.48
C ARG A 130 11.83 -8.60 7.74
N ARG A 131 10.58 -8.13 7.91
CA ARG A 131 9.72 -8.47 9.06
C ARG A 131 9.30 -9.94 9.10
N SER A 132 9.32 -10.65 7.97
CA SER A 132 9.08 -12.10 7.93
C SER A 132 10.06 -12.89 8.80
N GLY A 133 11.23 -12.31 9.08
CA GLY A 133 12.31 -12.98 9.78
C GLY A 133 12.94 -14.12 8.98
N GLN A 134 12.61 -14.33 7.70
CA GLN A 134 13.23 -15.35 6.85
C GLN A 134 14.44 -14.82 6.07
N ILE A 135 14.49 -13.51 5.87
CA ILE A 135 15.55 -12.84 5.11
C ILE A 135 16.71 -12.46 6.04
N LEU A 136 17.92 -12.93 5.71
CA LEU A 136 19.18 -12.46 6.31
C LEU A 136 19.65 -11.14 5.67
N SER A 137 19.63 -11.07 4.34
CA SER A 137 20.03 -9.88 3.61
C SER A 137 19.38 -9.81 2.23
N ILE A 138 19.16 -8.59 1.74
CA ILE A 138 18.77 -8.28 0.36
C ILE A 138 19.75 -7.24 -0.16
N SER A 139 20.34 -7.47 -1.32
CA SER A 139 21.21 -6.52 -1.99
C SER A 139 20.90 -6.47 -3.48
N ALA A 140 20.84 -5.27 -4.05
CA ALA A 140 20.78 -5.08 -5.50
C ALA A 140 22.08 -4.44 -5.99
N ARG A 141 22.54 -4.82 -7.19
CA ARG A 141 23.78 -4.34 -7.79
C ARG A 141 23.58 -4.06 -9.27
N THR A 142 24.35 -3.11 -9.79
CA THR A 142 24.46 -2.83 -11.22
C THR A 142 25.70 -3.52 -11.78
N VAL A 143 25.55 -4.05 -12.99
CA VAL A 143 26.61 -4.67 -13.78
C VAL A 143 26.83 -3.82 -15.02
N HIS A 144 28.09 -3.54 -15.32
CA HIS A 144 28.53 -2.70 -16.40
C HIS A 144 29.40 -3.47 -17.39
N ALA A 145 29.59 -2.92 -18.59
CA ALA A 145 30.24 -3.59 -19.71
C ALA A 145 31.65 -4.14 -19.39
N ASN A 146 32.41 -3.45 -18.53
CA ASN A 146 33.77 -3.85 -18.17
C ASN A 146 33.84 -4.67 -16.87
N ASP A 147 32.71 -4.97 -16.22
CA ASP A 147 32.68 -5.86 -15.06
C ASP A 147 32.85 -7.33 -15.49
N LYS A 148 33.44 -8.16 -14.63
CA LYS A 148 33.39 -9.61 -14.82
C LYS A 148 32.06 -10.11 -14.24
N PHE A 149 31.18 -10.60 -15.09
CA PHE A 149 29.85 -11.04 -14.68
C PHE A 149 29.42 -12.30 -15.42
N SER A 150 28.97 -13.30 -14.67
CA SER A 150 28.37 -14.52 -15.20
C SER A 150 27.30 -15.04 -14.23
N TYR A 151 26.23 -15.61 -14.78
CA TYR A 151 25.18 -16.25 -13.99
C TYR A 151 24.57 -17.43 -14.75
N SER A 152 24.01 -18.38 -14.01
CA SER A 152 23.22 -19.48 -14.56
C SER A 152 22.08 -19.82 -13.61
N TYR A 153 20.88 -20.03 -14.14
CA TYR A 153 19.77 -20.54 -13.33
C TYR A 153 19.89 -22.07 -13.17
N GLY A 154 20.03 -22.81 -14.28
CA GLY A 154 20.43 -24.23 -14.26
C GLY A 154 19.66 -25.15 -13.30
N LEU A 155 20.24 -26.30 -12.97
CA LEU A 155 19.85 -27.08 -11.78
C LEU A 155 20.51 -26.53 -10.51
N GLU A 156 21.66 -25.90 -10.67
CA GLU A 156 22.42 -25.22 -9.65
C GLU A 156 22.57 -23.75 -10.05
N GLU A 157 21.92 -22.88 -9.28
CA GLU A 157 21.96 -21.45 -9.52
C GLU A 157 23.34 -20.89 -9.14
N THR A 158 23.98 -20.15 -10.05
CA THR A 158 25.26 -19.48 -9.79
C THR A 158 25.21 -18.02 -10.23
N LEU A 159 25.84 -17.14 -9.45
CA LEU A 159 26.01 -15.73 -9.79
C LEU A 159 27.40 -15.27 -9.33
N GLU A 160 28.20 -14.83 -10.29
CA GLU A 160 29.53 -14.26 -10.06
C GLU A 160 29.55 -12.83 -10.59
N HIS A 161 30.00 -11.90 -9.75
CA HIS A 161 30.17 -10.50 -10.14
C HIS A 161 31.42 -9.93 -9.47
N SER A 162 32.40 -9.52 -10.28
CA SER A 162 33.54 -8.72 -9.85
C SER A 162 33.53 -7.40 -10.63
N PRO A 163 33.16 -6.28 -9.96
CA PRO A 163 33.19 -4.97 -10.59
C PRO A 163 34.58 -4.62 -11.11
N CYS A 164 34.64 -3.88 -12.22
CA CYS A 164 35.90 -3.28 -12.66
C CYS A 164 36.34 -2.25 -11.61
N GLU A 165 37.49 -2.48 -10.96
CA GLU A 165 37.97 -1.64 -9.84
C GLU A 165 38.67 -0.36 -10.32
N THR A 166 39.19 -0.35 -11.55
CA THR A 166 40.00 0.73 -12.08
C THR A 166 39.48 1.21 -13.44
N GLY A 167 39.52 2.52 -13.66
CA GLY A 167 39.04 3.13 -14.90
C GLY A 167 37.52 3.25 -14.99
N ASP A 168 37.01 3.39 -16.21
CA ASP A 168 35.58 3.47 -16.49
C ASP A 168 34.96 2.06 -16.54
N ARG A 169 33.90 1.84 -15.76
CA ARG A 169 33.13 0.58 -15.75
C ARG A 169 32.33 0.39 -17.05
N GLY A 170 32.10 1.47 -17.80
CA GLY A 170 31.32 1.47 -19.03
C GLY A 170 29.81 1.48 -18.79
N GLU A 171 29.07 1.25 -19.87
CA GLU A 171 27.60 1.28 -19.88
C GLU A 171 26.98 0.20 -18.98
N LEU A 172 25.82 0.51 -18.39
CA LEU A 172 24.99 -0.47 -17.66
C LEU A 172 24.53 -1.57 -18.62
N THR A 173 24.76 -2.83 -18.27
CA THR A 173 24.34 -3.99 -19.08
C THR A 173 23.25 -4.79 -18.38
N HIS A 174 23.39 -5.02 -17.07
CA HIS A 174 22.47 -5.80 -16.27
C HIS A 174 22.30 -5.18 -14.88
N VAL A 175 21.22 -5.56 -14.21
CA VAL A 175 21.06 -5.39 -12.78
C VAL A 175 20.70 -6.74 -12.18
N TYR A 176 21.05 -6.95 -10.93
CA TYR A 176 20.59 -8.13 -10.21
C TYR A 176 20.26 -7.81 -8.76
N ALA A 177 19.42 -8.65 -8.17
CA ALA A 177 19.15 -8.66 -6.74
C ALA A 177 19.44 -10.05 -6.17
N VAL A 178 20.00 -10.10 -4.96
CA VAL A 178 20.26 -11.33 -4.21
C VAL A 178 19.57 -11.23 -2.85
N ALA A 179 18.83 -12.26 -2.48
CA ALA A 179 18.28 -12.47 -1.16
C ALA A 179 18.94 -13.70 -0.53
N ARG A 180 19.47 -13.55 0.70
CA ARG A 180 19.96 -14.68 1.51
C ARG A 180 18.91 -15.02 2.56
N LEU A 181 18.56 -16.28 2.66
CA LEU A 181 17.56 -16.82 3.59
C LEU A 181 18.23 -17.40 4.84
N LYS A 182 17.50 -17.45 5.95
CA LYS A 182 18.01 -17.96 7.24
C LYS A 182 18.38 -19.44 7.23
N ASP A 183 17.75 -20.22 6.35
CA ASP A 183 17.99 -21.65 6.17
C ASP A 183 19.20 -21.95 5.27
N GLY A 184 19.91 -20.91 4.80
CA GLY A 184 21.07 -21.04 3.92
C GLY A 184 20.73 -20.94 2.43
N GLY A 185 19.45 -20.86 2.05
CA GLY A 185 19.04 -20.63 0.68
C GLY A 185 19.50 -19.27 0.15
N VAL A 186 19.89 -19.23 -1.13
CA VAL A 186 20.17 -17.98 -1.85
C VAL A 186 19.25 -17.95 -3.06
N GLN A 187 18.57 -16.83 -3.23
CA GLN A 187 17.77 -16.57 -4.43
C GLN A 187 18.30 -15.31 -5.09
N PHE A 188 18.42 -15.32 -6.41
CA PHE A 188 18.77 -14.11 -7.14
C PHE A 188 17.93 -13.98 -8.40
N GLU A 189 17.80 -12.74 -8.86
CA GLU A 189 17.19 -12.44 -10.14
C GLU A 189 18.07 -11.45 -10.89
N VAL A 190 18.26 -11.68 -12.19
CA VAL A 190 19.02 -10.83 -13.10
C VAL A 190 18.10 -10.27 -14.17
N MET A 191 18.17 -8.97 -14.40
CA MET A 191 17.50 -8.31 -15.52
C MET A 191 18.55 -7.66 -16.42
N SER A 192 18.37 -7.79 -17.74
CA SER A 192 19.14 -6.97 -18.68
C SER A 192 18.70 -5.51 -18.58
N ARG A 193 19.55 -4.58 -19.02
CA ARG A 193 19.17 -3.16 -19.16
C ARG A 193 17.92 -3.00 -20.03
N ALA A 194 17.79 -3.79 -21.09
CA ALA A 194 16.62 -3.75 -21.96
C ALA A 194 15.34 -4.13 -21.21
N ASP A 195 15.40 -5.11 -20.31
CA ASP A 195 14.23 -5.50 -19.51
C ASP A 195 13.87 -4.45 -18.47
N VAL A 196 14.87 -3.79 -17.88
CA VAL A 196 14.64 -2.64 -16.98
C VAL A 196 13.94 -1.49 -17.71
N GLU A 197 14.40 -1.13 -18.91
CA GLU A 197 13.79 -0.05 -19.69
C GLU A 197 12.36 -0.40 -20.15
N LYS A 198 12.06 -1.68 -20.42
CA LYS A 198 10.68 -2.12 -20.71
C LYS A 198 9.73 -1.90 -19.52
N VAL A 199 10.20 -2.05 -18.29
CA VAL A 199 9.38 -1.83 -17.08
C VAL A 199 9.15 -0.33 -16.84
N ARG A 200 10.05 0.53 -17.33
CA ARG A 200 9.95 1.99 -17.19
C ARG A 200 8.96 2.63 -18.17
N ALA A 201 8.81 2.06 -19.37
CA ALA A 201 7.97 2.59 -20.45
C ALA A 201 6.48 2.34 -20.22
#